data_AF-A0A2P8C6Z6-F1
#
_entry.id   AF-A0A2P8C6Z6-F1
#
_cell.length_a   1.000
_cell.length_b   1.000
_cell.length_c   1.000
_cell.angle_alpha   90.00
_cell.angle_beta   90.00
_cell.angle_gamma   90.00
#
_symmetry.space_group_name_H-M   'P 1'
#
loop_
_entity.id
_entity.type
_entity.pdbx_description
1 polymer ?
#
loop_
_entity_poly.entity_id
_entity_poly.type
_entity_poly.pdbx_seq_one_letter_code
_entity_poly.pdbx_strand_id
1 'polypeptide(L)'
;MNDATGQGKAPLADDLSRIVPESPEDKADILFDRVSESLRDHRDTRATKSDLRNSLIRADAAFQELHDWITDGKPLPDPWRRAHPDHPPA
;
A
#
# COMPACT_ATOMS: atom_id res chain seq x y z
N MET A 1 49.36 7.37 -22.13
CA MET A 1 48.66 7.05 -20.88
C MET A 1 47.25 7.58 -21.03
N ASN A 2 46.27 6.69 -20.95
CA ASN A 2 44.84 6.99 -21.01
C ASN A 2 44.40 7.64 -19.68
N ASP A 3 43.24 8.31 -19.67
CA ASP A 3 42.25 8.39 -18.57
C ASP A 3 41.41 9.67 -18.69
N ALA A 4 40.45 9.66 -19.61
CA ALA A 4 39.37 10.64 -19.68
C ALA A 4 38.05 9.90 -19.44
N THR A 5 37.74 9.60 -18.18
CA THR A 5 36.47 9.01 -17.79
C THR A 5 35.41 10.11 -17.73
N GLY A 6 34.59 10.16 -18.78
CA GLY A 6 33.32 10.85 -18.77
C GLY A 6 32.38 10.18 -17.77
N GLN A 7 31.84 10.96 -16.85
CA GLN A 7 30.70 10.54 -16.03
C GLN A 7 29.47 11.34 -16.47
N GLY A 8 28.82 10.83 -17.51
CA GLY A 8 27.47 11.22 -17.88
C GLY A 8 26.53 10.84 -16.75
N LYS A 9 26.00 11.85 -16.07
CA LYS A 9 24.95 11.71 -15.06
C LYS A 9 23.62 11.63 -15.80
N ALA A 10 23.06 10.43 -15.90
CA ALA A 10 21.70 10.18 -16.37
C ALA A 10 21.19 8.91 -15.65
N PRO A 11 19.87 8.74 -15.49
CA PRO A 11 18.91 9.66 -14.87
C PRO A 11 18.26 9.00 -13.63
N LEU A 12 17.66 9.81 -12.75
CA LEU A 12 16.90 9.37 -11.56
C LEU A 12 15.56 8.71 -11.95
N ALA A 13 15.61 7.56 -12.63
CA ALA A 13 14.43 6.89 -13.15
C ALA A 13 14.41 5.40 -12.80
N ASP A 14 14.61 5.03 -11.54
CA ASP A 14 14.27 3.68 -11.03
C ASP A 14 14.24 3.64 -9.49
N ASP A 15 13.45 4.50 -8.85
CA ASP A 15 13.26 4.48 -7.37
C ASP A 15 11.78 4.30 -7.00
N LEU A 16 11.04 3.59 -7.84
CA LEU A 16 9.66 3.18 -7.54
C LEU A 16 9.51 1.65 -7.50
N SER A 17 10.56 0.92 -7.85
CA SER A 17 10.64 -0.55 -7.86
C SER A 17 11.08 -1.16 -6.52
N ARG A 18 11.47 -0.33 -5.53
CA ARG A 18 12.12 -0.76 -4.27
C ARG A 18 11.21 -0.78 -3.04
N ILE A 19 9.89 -0.60 -3.18
CA ILE A 19 8.97 -0.78 -2.04
C ILE A 19 8.65 -2.27 -1.91
N VAL A 20 9.69 -3.08 -1.67
CA VAL A 20 9.47 -4.40 -1.08
C VAL A 20 9.16 -4.10 0.38
N PRO A 21 8.01 -4.51 0.94
CA PRO A 21 7.74 -4.26 2.34
C PRO A 21 8.85 -4.90 3.17
N GLU A 22 9.73 -4.06 3.73
CA GLU A 22 10.92 -4.51 4.44
C GLU A 22 10.55 -5.17 5.78
N SER A 23 9.34 -4.89 6.27
CA SER A 23 8.77 -5.41 7.52
C SER A 23 7.29 -5.81 7.35
N PRO A 24 6.80 -6.76 8.16
CA PRO A 24 5.38 -7.11 8.18
C PRO A 24 4.49 -5.92 8.56
N GLU A 25 5.00 -4.96 9.34
CA GLU A 25 4.31 -3.69 9.64
C GLU A 25 4.10 -2.84 8.38
N ASP A 26 5.14 -2.71 7.55
CA ASP A 26 5.10 -1.95 6.29
C ASP A 26 4.08 -2.57 5.32
N LYS A 27 4.00 -3.91 5.31
CA LYS A 27 2.96 -4.64 4.56
C LYS A 27 1.55 -4.35 5.08
N ALA A 28 1.37 -4.25 6.39
CA ALA A 28 0.07 -3.91 6.99
C ALA A 28 -0.36 -2.48 6.60
N ASP A 29 0.58 -1.54 6.61
CA ASP A 29 0.34 -0.16 6.21
C ASP A 29 -0.01 -0.05 4.72
N ILE A 30 0.68 -0.79 3.84
CA ILE A 30 0.35 -0.87 2.41
C ILE A 30 -1.06 -1.45 2.19
N LEU A 31 -1.45 -2.49 2.94
CA LEU A 31 -2.80 -3.06 2.85
C LEU A 31 -3.87 -2.04 3.29
N PHE A 32 -3.59 -1.30 4.37
CA PHE A 32 -4.49 -0.25 4.86
C PHE A 32 -4.64 0.91 3.87
N ASP A 33 -3.54 1.36 3.27
CA ASP A 33 -3.56 2.43 2.26
C ASP A 33 -4.36 2.00 1.02
N ARG A 34 -4.18 0.77 0.56
CA ARG A 34 -4.92 0.19 -0.58
C ARG A 34 -6.43 0.11 -0.34
N VAL A 35 -6.86 -0.28 0.87
CA VAL A 35 -8.29 -0.25 1.26
C VAL A 35 -8.79 1.19 1.26
N SER A 36 -8.02 2.10 1.87
CA SER A 36 -8.38 3.51 1.99
C SER A 36 -8.51 4.21 0.63
N GLU A 37 -7.60 3.92 -0.30
CA GLU A 37 -7.64 4.42 -1.68
C GLU A 37 -8.88 3.87 -2.41
N SER A 38 -9.14 2.56 -2.30
CA SER A 38 -10.30 1.91 -2.93
C SER A 38 -11.64 2.50 -2.46
N LEU A 39 -11.71 2.98 -1.21
CA LEU A 39 -12.89 3.66 -0.66
C LEU A 39 -13.00 5.14 -1.08
N ARG A 40 -11.88 5.82 -1.38
CA ARG A 40 -11.85 7.23 -1.79
C ARG A 40 -12.23 7.45 -3.25
N ASP A 41 -11.97 6.46 -4.11
CA ASP A 41 -12.26 6.49 -5.55
C ASP A 41 -13.75 6.81 -5.86
N HIS A 42 -14.66 6.53 -4.94
CA HIS A 42 -16.10 6.74 -5.09
C HIS A 42 -16.60 8.20 -5.09
N ARG A 43 -15.71 9.19 -5.00
CA ARG A 43 -16.12 10.61 -5.02
C ARG A 43 -16.32 11.19 -6.43
N ASP A 44 -16.02 10.42 -7.48
CA ASP A 44 -16.23 10.88 -8.85
C ASP A 44 -17.72 10.79 -9.23
N THR A 45 -18.33 11.96 -9.39
CA THR A 45 -19.77 12.11 -9.66
C THR A 45 -20.18 11.71 -11.08
N ARG A 46 -19.24 11.21 -11.91
CA ARG A 46 -19.50 10.69 -13.26
C ARG A 46 -19.33 9.16 -13.38
N ALA A 47 -19.03 8.46 -12.28
CA ALA A 47 -18.91 7.01 -12.29
C ALA A 47 -20.21 6.33 -12.74
N THR A 48 -20.11 5.40 -13.69
CA THR A 48 -21.25 4.58 -14.12
C THR A 48 -21.55 3.50 -13.06
N LYS A 49 -22.74 2.90 -13.09
CA LYS A 49 -23.10 1.80 -12.16
C LYS A 49 -22.09 0.63 -12.21
N SER A 50 -21.56 0.32 -13.39
CA SER A 50 -20.56 -0.74 -13.56
C SER A 50 -19.21 -0.35 -12.96
N ASP A 51 -18.85 0.92 -13.05
CA ASP A 51 -17.64 1.48 -12.45
C ASP A 51 -17.72 1.43 -10.91
N LEU A 52 -18.84 1.90 -10.35
CA LEU A 52 -19.15 1.78 -8.92
C LEU A 52 -19.07 0.32 -8.44
N ARG A 53 -19.66 -0.61 -9.19
CA ARG A 53 -19.62 -2.04 -8.84
C ARG A 53 -18.19 -2.59 -8.86
N ASN A 54 -17.39 -2.22 -9.87
CA ASN A 54 -16.00 -2.65 -9.95
C ASN A 54 -15.16 -2.07 -8.81
N SER A 55 -15.35 -0.80 -8.46
CA SER A 55 -14.63 -0.19 -7.33
C SER A 55 -15.05 -0.80 -5.99
N LEU A 56 -16.33 -1.14 -5.80
CA LEU A 56 -16.79 -1.91 -4.62
C LEU A 56 -16.16 -3.31 -4.55
N ILE A 57 -16.09 -4.03 -5.68
CA ILE A 57 -15.43 -5.36 -5.73
C ILE A 57 -13.95 -5.24 -5.36
N ARG A 58 -13.25 -4.18 -5.83
CA ARG A 58 -11.85 -3.95 -5.48
C ARG A 58 -11.68 -3.61 -4.00
N ALA A 59 -12.55 -2.76 -3.46
CA ALA A 59 -12.55 -2.41 -2.05
C ALA A 59 -12.80 -3.64 -1.16
N ASP A 60 -13.76 -4.49 -1.54
CA ASP A 60 -14.07 -5.74 -0.85
C ASP A 60 -12.87 -6.71 -0.85
N ALA A 61 -12.23 -6.90 -2.02
CA ALA A 61 -11.03 -7.73 -2.12
C ALA A 61 -9.87 -7.19 -1.26
N ALA A 62 -9.60 -5.88 -1.33
CA ALA A 62 -8.56 -5.25 -0.51
C ALA A 62 -8.86 -5.37 0.99
N PHE A 63 -10.13 -5.23 1.38
CA PHE A 63 -10.57 -5.40 2.75
C PHE A 63 -10.41 -6.85 3.22
N GLN A 64 -10.72 -7.82 2.36
CA GLN A 64 -10.55 -9.24 2.67
C GLN A 64 -9.07 -9.60 2.87
N GLU A 65 -8.15 -9.04 2.08
CA GLU A 65 -6.70 -9.22 2.27
C GLU A 65 -6.23 -8.65 3.63
N LEU A 66 -6.73 -7.47 4.01
CA LEU A 66 -6.44 -6.89 5.33
C LEU A 66 -7.06 -7.72 6.47
N HIS A 67 -8.28 -8.22 6.28
CA HIS A 67 -8.98 -9.03 7.27
C HIS A 67 -8.27 -10.36 7.53
N ASP A 68 -7.79 -11.03 6.48
CA ASP A 68 -6.98 -12.24 6.59
C ASP A 68 -5.67 -11.96 7.34
N TRP A 69 -5.00 -10.85 7.00
CA TRP A 69 -3.78 -10.40 7.68
C TRP A 69 -3.97 -10.24 9.20
N ILE A 70 -5.05 -9.58 9.61
CA ILE A 70 -5.37 -9.37 11.03
C ILE A 70 -5.75 -10.69 11.72
N THR A 71 -6.52 -11.54 11.03
CA THR A 71 -7.01 -12.81 11.58
C THR A 71 -5.88 -13.83 11.74
N ASP A 72 -4.85 -13.77 10.90
CA ASP A 72 -3.61 -14.55 11.02
C ASP A 72 -2.73 -14.06 12.19
N GLY A 73 -3.12 -12.99 12.89
CA GLY A 73 -2.40 -12.46 14.06
C GLY A 73 -1.16 -11.64 13.70
N LYS A 74 -1.10 -11.15 12.46
CA LYS A 74 0.02 -10.33 11.96
C LYS A 74 -0.07 -8.90 12.51
N PRO A 75 1.04 -8.13 12.51
CA PRO A 75 1.03 -6.79 13.06
C PRO A 75 0.00 -5.90 12.38
N LEU A 76 -0.71 -5.13 13.21
CA LEU A 76 -1.70 -4.17 12.76
C LEU A 76 -1.02 -2.99 12.03
N PRO A 77 -1.73 -2.32 11.10
CA PRO A 77 -1.26 -1.07 10.52
C PRO A 77 -1.04 0.01 11.59
N ASP A 78 -0.05 0.88 11.38
CA ASP A 78 0.31 2.02 12.22
C ASP A 78 -0.88 2.85 12.74
N PRO A 79 -1.86 3.28 11.92
CA PRO A 79 -3.02 4.03 12.42
C PRO A 79 -3.83 3.26 13.48
N TRP A 80 -3.85 1.93 13.41
CA TRP A 80 -4.59 1.10 14.37
C TRP A 80 -3.75 0.73 15.58
N ARG A 81 -2.45 0.51 15.41
CA ARG A 81 -1.51 0.35 16.52
C ARG A 81 -1.49 1.58 17.42
N ARG A 82 -1.52 2.78 16.83
CA ARG A 82 -1.62 4.04 17.59
C ARG A 82 -2.94 4.15 18.37
N ALA A 83 -4.03 3.60 17.85
CA ALA A 83 -5.33 3.58 18.52
C ALA A 83 -5.46 2.47 19.57
N HIS A 84 -4.69 1.38 19.43
CA HIS A 84 -4.69 0.22 20.30
C HIS A 84 -3.27 -0.07 20.85
N PRO A 85 -2.78 0.75 21.80
CA PRO A 85 -1.41 0.63 22.32
C PRO A 85 -1.17 -0.64 23.15
N ASP A 86 -2.22 -1.40 23.47
CA ASP A 86 -2.16 -2.63 24.28
C ASP A 86 -1.78 -3.87 23.46
N HIS A 87 -1.75 -3.78 22.12
CA HIS A 87 -1.35 -4.90 21.27
C HIS A 87 0.18 -4.95 21.14
N PRO A 88 0.86 -6.00 21.65
CA PRO A 88 2.31 -6.10 21.54
C PRO A 88 2.74 -6.18 20.06
N PRO A 89 3.89 -5.61 19.68
CA PRO A 89 4.48 -5.86 18.38
C PRO A 89 4.82 -7.35 18.26
N ALA A 90 4.44 -7.96 17.13
CA ALA A 90 4.80 -9.34 16.80
C ALA A 90 6.31 -9.49 16.58
#